data_AF-S8CVG3-F1
#
_entry.id   AF-S8CVG3-F1
#
_cell.length_a   1.000
_cell.length_b   1.000
_cell.length_c   1.000
_cell.angle_alpha   90.00
_cell.angle_beta   90.00
_cell.angle_gamma   90.00
#
_symmetry.space_group_name_H-M   'P 1'
#
loop_
_entity.id
_entity.type
_entity.pdbx_description
1 polymer ?
#
loop_
_entity_poly.entity_id
_entity_poly.type
_entity_poly.pdbx_seq_one_letter_code
_entity_poly.pdbx_strand_id
1 'polypeptide(L)'
;LRPTKSAPCSPAKPPSGLPRTRSEAFHVVHKVPAGDTPYVRAKNVQLVEKDPDRAIPLFWAAINAGDRVDSALKDMAIVMKQQNRAEEAIEAIKSLRCRCSDQAQESLDNILLDLYKRCGRLDEQVKLLRHKLFLIHKGLAFNGRRTKTARSQGKKFQVSLQHEATRLLGNLGWALMQQNNYTEAEEAYRRALAVSPDNNKMCNLGICLMKQGRLNEAKETLRRVKPATADGDSHLKSYERAQHMLRDLESERINCGGGDRVEQSRLFETFFSSSAVWQPHPC
;
A
#
# COMPACT_ATOMS: atom_id res chain seq x y z
N LEU A 1 -43.57 49.38 15.09
CA LEU A 1 -44.30 48.12 14.79
C LEU A 1 -43.45 47.26 13.87
N ARG A 2 -42.62 46.37 14.42
CA ARG A 2 -41.80 45.41 13.66
C ARG A 2 -42.63 44.13 13.45
N PRO A 3 -42.81 43.63 12.22
CA PRO A 3 -43.46 42.34 12.01
C PRO A 3 -42.46 41.21 12.28
N THR A 4 -42.80 40.36 13.23
CA THR A 4 -42.12 39.11 13.55
C THR A 4 -42.30 38.11 12.40
N LYS A 5 -41.22 37.76 11.69
CA LYS A 5 -41.24 36.66 10.71
C LYS A 5 -40.90 35.35 11.42
N SER A 6 -41.88 34.45 11.47
CA SER A 6 -41.80 33.07 11.93
C SER A 6 -40.85 32.24 11.04
N ALA A 7 -40.10 31.34 11.66
CA ALA A 7 -39.21 30.40 10.98
C ALA A 7 -40.02 29.36 10.15
N PRO A 8 -39.51 28.92 8.99
CA PRO A 8 -40.16 27.85 8.22
C PRO A 8 -39.98 26.50 8.94
N CYS A 9 -41.10 25.83 9.16
CA CYS A 9 -41.21 24.49 9.75
C CYS A 9 -40.42 23.46 8.94
N SER A 10 -39.54 22.70 9.61
CA SER A 10 -38.94 21.48 9.05
C SER A 10 -40.04 20.46 8.71
N PRO A 11 -39.95 19.71 7.60
CA PRO A 11 -40.95 18.69 7.30
C PRO A 11 -40.90 17.58 8.36
N ALA A 12 -42.09 17.24 8.87
CA ALA A 12 -42.30 16.20 9.88
C ALA A 12 -41.72 14.84 9.42
N LYS A 13 -41.06 14.14 10.34
CA LYS A 13 -40.66 12.74 10.13
C LYS A 13 -41.92 11.90 9.86
N PRO A 14 -41.95 11.03 8.82
CA PRO A 14 -43.07 10.14 8.60
C PRO A 14 -43.17 9.12 9.74
N PRO A 15 -44.38 8.63 10.05
CA PRO A 15 -44.61 7.71 11.15
C PRO A 15 -43.86 6.39 10.94
N SER A 16 -43.29 5.89 12.03
CA SER A 16 -42.64 4.59 12.12
C SER A 16 -43.66 3.47 11.90
N GLY A 17 -43.84 3.05 10.65
CA GLY A 17 -44.79 1.98 10.31
C GLY A 17 -44.87 1.60 8.83
N LEU A 18 -43.94 2.05 7.98
CA LEU A 18 -43.84 1.57 6.60
C LEU A 18 -42.90 0.36 6.56
N PRO A 19 -43.25 -0.74 5.86
CA PRO A 19 -42.32 -1.85 5.68
C PRO A 19 -41.10 -1.30 4.94
N ARG A 20 -39.91 -1.48 5.53
CA ARG A 20 -38.63 -1.20 4.87
C ARG A 20 -38.72 -1.75 3.45
N THR A 21 -38.68 -0.88 2.45
CA THR A 21 -38.86 -1.31 1.07
C THR A 21 -37.77 -2.33 0.74
N ARG A 22 -38.12 -3.38 -0.01
CA ARG A 22 -37.16 -4.42 -0.42
C ARG A 22 -35.92 -3.83 -1.10
N SER A 23 -36.06 -2.65 -1.72
CA SER A 23 -35.00 -1.84 -2.32
C SER A 23 -34.05 -1.23 -1.28
N GLU A 24 -34.54 -0.60 -0.21
CA GLU A 24 -33.68 -0.09 0.88
C GLU A 24 -32.89 -1.21 1.58
N ALA A 25 -33.50 -2.38 1.75
CA ALA A 25 -32.80 -3.55 2.26
C ALA A 25 -31.72 -4.05 1.29
N PHE A 26 -31.99 -4.06 -0.01
CA PHE A 26 -31.05 -4.52 -1.05
C PHE A 26 -29.77 -3.67 -1.11
N HIS A 27 -29.90 -2.33 -1.12
CA HIS A 27 -28.75 -1.43 -1.18
C HIS A 27 -27.83 -1.55 0.04
N VAL A 28 -28.42 -1.77 1.22
CA VAL A 28 -27.69 -1.95 2.48
C VAL A 28 -27.02 -3.33 2.53
N VAL A 29 -27.72 -4.39 2.09
CA VAL A 29 -27.20 -5.76 2.08
C VAL A 29 -26.05 -5.92 1.08
N HIS A 30 -26.19 -5.38 -0.13
CA HIS A 30 -25.19 -5.51 -1.19
C HIS A 30 -24.15 -4.38 -1.22
N LYS A 31 -24.27 -3.37 -0.32
CA LYS A 31 -23.38 -2.19 -0.24
C LYS A 31 -23.28 -1.42 -1.57
N VAL A 32 -24.35 -1.42 -2.37
CA VAL A 32 -24.45 -0.69 -3.64
C VAL A 32 -25.13 0.66 -3.37
N PRO A 33 -24.67 1.78 -3.95
CA PRO A 33 -25.36 3.06 -3.78
C PRO A 33 -26.78 3.01 -4.37
N ALA A 34 -27.71 3.79 -3.82
CA ALA A 34 -29.06 3.90 -4.36
C ALA A 34 -29.06 4.78 -5.63
N GLY A 35 -29.95 4.46 -6.58
CA GLY A 35 -30.12 5.19 -7.84
C GLY A 35 -29.85 4.32 -9.08
N ASP A 36 -29.85 4.96 -10.25
CA ASP A 36 -29.66 4.29 -11.54
C ASP A 36 -28.62 4.99 -12.44
N THR A 37 -27.66 5.67 -11.81
CA THR A 37 -26.59 6.35 -12.55
C THR A 37 -25.60 5.34 -13.14
N PRO A 38 -24.84 5.70 -14.20
CA PRO A 38 -23.85 4.81 -14.80
C PRO A 38 -22.89 4.17 -13.78
N TYR A 39 -22.43 4.93 -12.77
CA TYR A 39 -21.59 4.40 -11.70
C TYR A 39 -22.32 3.38 -10.82
N VAL A 40 -23.59 3.63 -10.48
CA VAL A 40 -24.39 2.70 -9.67
C VAL A 40 -24.63 1.39 -10.41
N ARG A 41 -24.93 1.44 -11.70
CA ARG A 41 -25.03 0.25 -12.56
C ARG A 41 -23.71 -0.53 -12.56
N ALA A 42 -22.58 0.14 -12.71
CA ALA A 42 -21.25 -0.49 -12.62
C ALA A 42 -21.01 -1.18 -11.27
N LYS A 43 -21.36 -0.53 -10.14
CA LYS A 43 -21.25 -1.13 -8.79
C LYS A 43 -22.18 -2.31 -8.58
N ASN A 44 -23.39 -2.28 -9.13
CA ASN A 44 -24.33 -3.39 -9.06
C ASN A 44 -23.74 -4.62 -9.76
N VAL A 45 -23.27 -4.45 -11.01
CA VAL A 45 -22.61 -5.53 -11.75
C VAL A 45 -21.37 -6.05 -11.02
N GLN A 46 -20.54 -5.16 -10.47
CA GLN A 46 -19.35 -5.53 -9.72
C GLN A 46 -19.66 -6.37 -8.46
N LEU A 47 -20.65 -5.97 -7.65
CA LEU A 47 -20.85 -6.52 -6.30
C LEU A 47 -21.95 -7.59 -6.22
N VAL A 48 -22.97 -7.49 -7.07
CA VAL A 48 -24.14 -8.38 -7.08
C VAL A 48 -23.96 -9.46 -8.13
N GLU A 49 -23.76 -9.06 -9.39
CA GLU A 49 -23.58 -10.00 -10.50
C GLU A 49 -22.18 -10.66 -10.47
N LYS A 50 -21.20 -9.98 -9.83
CA LYS A 50 -19.80 -10.42 -9.71
C LYS A 50 -19.16 -10.70 -11.07
N ASP A 51 -19.54 -9.91 -12.07
CA ASP A 51 -19.00 -9.97 -13.42
C ASP A 51 -18.04 -8.79 -13.64
N PRO A 52 -16.72 -9.01 -13.49
CA PRO A 52 -15.74 -7.94 -13.61
C PRO A 52 -15.56 -7.48 -15.07
N ASP A 53 -15.84 -8.33 -16.06
CA ASP A 53 -15.68 -8.00 -17.48
C ASP A 53 -16.80 -7.07 -17.97
N ARG A 54 -18.02 -7.27 -17.47
CA ARG A 54 -19.13 -6.32 -17.69
C ARG A 54 -19.02 -5.07 -16.83
N ALA A 55 -18.40 -5.14 -15.65
CA ALA A 55 -18.26 -3.98 -14.77
C ALA A 55 -17.28 -2.92 -15.31
N ILE A 56 -16.14 -3.34 -15.89
CA ILE A 56 -15.11 -2.42 -16.43
C ILE A 56 -15.66 -1.43 -17.47
N PRO A 57 -16.35 -1.84 -18.55
CA PRO A 57 -16.88 -0.91 -19.55
C PRO A 57 -17.95 0.03 -18.96
N LEU A 58 -18.70 -0.41 -17.95
CA LEU A 58 -19.66 0.45 -17.24
C LEU A 58 -18.96 1.53 -16.40
N PHE A 59 -17.82 1.22 -15.78
CA PHE A 59 -17.01 2.24 -15.11
C PHE A 59 -16.43 3.25 -16.11
N TRP A 60 -15.98 2.79 -17.28
CA TRP A 60 -15.55 3.69 -18.36
C TRP A 60 -16.68 4.62 -18.82
N ALA A 61 -17.90 4.09 -18.99
CA ALA A 61 -19.07 4.89 -19.34
C ALA A 61 -19.38 5.93 -18.25
N ALA A 62 -19.27 5.58 -16.97
CA ALA A 62 -19.46 6.51 -15.86
C ALA A 62 -18.41 7.64 -15.87
N ILE A 63 -17.15 7.32 -16.12
CA ILE A 63 -16.06 8.29 -16.23
C ILE A 63 -16.32 9.26 -17.39
N ASN A 64 -16.74 8.76 -18.54
CA ASN A 64 -17.04 9.60 -19.71
C ASN A 64 -18.28 10.48 -19.50
N ALA A 65 -19.27 9.99 -18.77
CA ALA A 65 -20.44 10.77 -18.37
C ALA A 65 -20.17 11.78 -17.24
N GLY A 66 -18.99 11.77 -16.63
CA GLY A 66 -18.68 12.61 -15.46
C GLY A 66 -19.31 12.15 -14.15
N ASP A 67 -19.90 10.95 -14.11
CA ASP A 67 -20.56 10.41 -12.92
C ASP A 67 -19.52 9.82 -11.96
N ARG A 68 -19.26 10.55 -10.87
CA ARG A 68 -18.36 10.13 -9.78
C ARG A 68 -17.00 9.65 -10.28
N VAL A 69 -16.38 10.42 -11.19
CA VAL A 69 -15.12 10.09 -11.88
C VAL A 69 -14.05 9.54 -10.93
N ASP A 70 -13.82 10.19 -9.79
CA ASP A 70 -12.86 9.75 -8.77
C ASP A 70 -13.13 8.33 -8.27
N SER A 71 -14.38 8.03 -7.92
CA SER A 71 -14.79 6.73 -7.40
C SER A 71 -14.78 5.68 -8.50
N ALA A 72 -15.29 6.02 -9.68
CA ALA A 72 -15.34 5.15 -10.85
C ALA A 72 -13.94 4.69 -11.26
N LEU A 73 -12.96 5.60 -11.37
CA LEU A 73 -11.58 5.26 -11.73
C LEU A 73 -10.92 4.36 -10.69
N LYS A 74 -11.11 4.64 -9.39
CA LYS A 74 -10.56 3.81 -8.31
C LYS A 74 -11.15 2.41 -8.28
N ASP A 75 -12.48 2.29 -8.36
CA ASP A 75 -13.16 1.01 -8.38
C ASP A 75 -12.78 0.21 -9.64
N MET A 76 -12.69 0.86 -10.80
CA MET A 76 -12.25 0.24 -12.05
C MET A 76 -10.84 -0.34 -11.94
N ALA A 77 -9.88 0.43 -11.40
CA ALA A 77 -8.51 -0.03 -11.20
C ALA A 77 -8.44 -1.24 -10.24
N ILE A 78 -9.27 -1.27 -9.20
CA ILE A 78 -9.36 -2.41 -8.27
C ILE A 78 -9.90 -3.66 -8.99
N VAL A 79 -10.93 -3.51 -9.81
CA VAL A 79 -11.50 -4.63 -10.60
C VAL A 79 -10.48 -5.14 -11.61
N MET A 80 -9.81 -4.25 -12.36
CA MET A 80 -8.76 -4.63 -13.31
C MET A 80 -7.60 -5.35 -12.61
N LYS A 81 -7.20 -4.88 -11.42
CA LYS A 81 -6.23 -5.59 -10.59
C LYS A 81 -6.70 -7.02 -10.28
N GLN A 82 -7.94 -7.23 -9.84
CA GLN A 82 -8.46 -8.56 -9.54
C GLN A 82 -8.44 -9.50 -10.76
N GLN A 83 -8.67 -8.95 -11.94
CA GLN A 83 -8.62 -9.65 -13.23
C GLN A 83 -7.20 -9.92 -13.77
N ASN A 84 -6.15 -9.62 -12.99
CA ASN A 84 -4.76 -9.70 -13.44
C ASN A 84 -4.43 -8.78 -14.63
N ARG A 85 -5.20 -7.70 -14.83
CA ARG A 85 -5.02 -6.65 -15.84
C ARG A 85 -4.37 -5.42 -15.22
N ALA A 86 -3.26 -5.63 -14.50
CA ALA A 86 -2.66 -4.59 -13.67
C ALA A 86 -1.96 -3.51 -14.51
N GLU A 87 -1.37 -3.88 -15.65
CA GLU A 87 -0.74 -2.95 -16.60
C GLU A 87 -1.79 -2.00 -17.20
N GLU A 88 -2.93 -2.52 -17.64
CA GLU A 88 -4.03 -1.71 -18.16
C GLU A 88 -4.58 -0.75 -17.09
N ALA A 89 -4.68 -1.20 -15.84
CA ALA A 89 -5.09 -0.34 -14.73
C ALA A 89 -4.13 0.83 -14.50
N ILE A 90 -2.81 0.59 -14.62
CA ILE A 90 -1.79 1.64 -14.49
C ILE A 90 -1.99 2.70 -15.58
N GLU A 91 -2.12 2.28 -16.84
CA GLU A 91 -2.26 3.23 -17.96
C GLU A 91 -3.61 3.97 -17.91
N ALA A 92 -4.68 3.31 -17.46
CA ALA A 92 -5.96 3.95 -17.20
C ALA A 92 -5.84 5.04 -16.12
N ILE A 93 -5.15 4.78 -15.01
CA ILE A 93 -4.94 5.80 -13.97
C ILE A 93 -4.07 6.94 -14.52
N LYS A 94 -2.97 6.64 -15.21
CA LYS A 94 -2.07 7.66 -15.76
C LYS A 94 -2.77 8.61 -16.73
N SER A 95 -3.63 8.07 -17.60
CA SER A 95 -4.37 8.86 -18.60
C SER A 95 -5.53 9.65 -18.01
N LEU A 96 -6.25 9.09 -17.03
CA LEU A 96 -7.49 9.68 -16.53
C LEU A 96 -7.32 10.51 -15.25
N ARG A 97 -6.19 10.40 -14.54
CA ARG A 97 -6.00 11.11 -13.27
C ARG A 97 -6.12 12.63 -13.36
N CYS A 98 -5.87 13.24 -14.53
CA CYS A 98 -6.06 14.69 -14.72
C CYS A 98 -7.54 15.11 -14.69
N ARG A 99 -8.47 14.18 -14.88
CA ARG A 99 -9.92 14.39 -14.78
C ARG A 99 -10.43 14.18 -13.35
N CYS A 100 -9.58 13.72 -12.44
CA CYS A 100 -9.92 13.49 -11.04
C CYS A 100 -9.60 14.70 -10.17
N SER A 101 -10.31 14.82 -9.05
CA SER A 101 -10.06 15.87 -8.06
C SER A 101 -8.68 15.75 -7.40
N ASP A 102 -8.16 16.86 -6.87
CA ASP A 102 -6.93 16.88 -6.09
C ASP A 102 -7.00 15.95 -4.88
N GLN A 103 -8.19 15.84 -4.26
CA GLN A 103 -8.43 14.95 -3.12
C GLN A 103 -8.31 13.47 -3.48
N ALA A 104 -8.52 13.11 -4.75
CA ALA A 104 -8.39 11.73 -5.22
C ALA A 104 -6.93 11.34 -5.53
N GLN A 105 -6.05 12.31 -5.83
CA GLN A 105 -4.68 12.04 -6.29
C GLN A 105 -3.89 11.17 -5.31
N GLU A 106 -3.98 11.46 -4.01
CA GLU A 106 -3.27 10.67 -3.00
C GLU A 106 -3.75 9.21 -2.97
N SER A 107 -5.05 8.98 -3.15
CA SER A 107 -5.61 7.64 -3.21
C SER A 107 -5.24 6.90 -4.50
N LEU A 108 -5.16 7.61 -5.63
CA LEU A 108 -4.68 7.06 -6.90
C LEU A 108 -3.21 6.68 -6.84
N ASP A 109 -2.36 7.50 -6.22
CA ASP A 109 -0.95 7.17 -5.99
C ASP A 109 -0.80 5.88 -5.17
N ASN A 110 -1.62 5.71 -4.12
CA ASN A 110 -1.56 4.51 -3.29
C ASN A 110 -1.96 3.25 -4.08
N ILE A 111 -2.94 3.37 -4.98
CA ILE A 111 -3.31 2.29 -5.90
C ILE A 111 -2.18 2.02 -6.90
N LEU A 112 -1.57 3.07 -7.48
CA LEU A 112 -0.44 2.93 -8.39
C LEU A 112 0.76 2.23 -7.72
N LEU A 113 1.08 2.57 -6.48
CA LEU A 113 2.16 1.90 -5.73
C LEU A 113 1.92 0.40 -5.57
N ASP A 114 0.67 -0.01 -5.36
CA ASP A 114 0.27 -1.42 -5.26
C ASP A 114 0.29 -2.11 -6.63
N LEU A 115 -0.15 -1.43 -7.70
CA LEU A 115 -0.09 -1.95 -9.06
C LEU A 115 1.36 -2.11 -9.55
N TYR A 116 2.22 -1.11 -9.35
CA TYR A 116 3.64 -1.20 -9.70
C TYR A 116 4.35 -2.34 -8.99
N LYS A 117 4.00 -2.55 -7.72
CA LYS A 117 4.50 -3.67 -6.93
C LYS A 117 4.15 -5.00 -7.58
N ARG A 118 2.90 -5.15 -8.02
CA ARG A 118 2.41 -6.40 -8.63
C ARG A 118 3.00 -6.65 -10.02
N CYS A 119 3.17 -5.61 -10.82
CA CYS A 119 3.76 -5.70 -12.16
C CYS A 119 5.30 -5.74 -12.14
N GLY A 120 5.95 -5.61 -10.99
CA GLY A 120 7.41 -5.50 -10.91
C GLY A 120 7.98 -4.21 -11.55
N ARG A 121 7.17 -3.16 -11.73
CA ARG A 121 7.62 -1.84 -12.25
C ARG A 121 8.32 -1.04 -11.15
N LEU A 122 9.46 -1.56 -10.69
CA LEU A 122 10.19 -1.05 -9.52
C LEU A 122 10.68 0.40 -9.70
N ASP A 123 11.13 0.78 -10.90
CA ASP A 123 11.62 2.14 -11.16
C ASP A 123 10.55 3.20 -10.97
N GLU A 124 9.36 2.95 -11.53
CA GLU A 124 8.20 3.83 -11.38
C GLU A 124 7.74 3.89 -9.92
N GLN A 125 7.81 2.76 -9.21
CA GLN A 125 7.50 2.68 -7.79
C GLN A 125 8.46 3.54 -6.95
N VAL A 126 9.77 3.38 -7.15
CA VAL A 126 10.82 4.15 -6.45
C VAL A 126 10.66 5.63 -6.73
N LYS A 127 10.44 6.02 -7.99
CA LYS A 127 10.22 7.42 -8.39
C LYS A 127 9.01 8.03 -7.68
N LEU A 128 7.89 7.31 -7.63
CA LEU A 128 6.67 7.78 -6.96
C LEU A 128 6.88 7.87 -5.44
N LEU A 129 7.55 6.89 -4.81
CA LEU A 129 7.84 6.92 -3.38
C LEU A 129 8.75 8.10 -2.99
N ARG A 130 9.82 8.34 -3.76
CA ARG A 130 10.70 9.50 -3.57
C ARG A 130 9.94 10.81 -3.72
N HIS A 131 9.06 10.91 -4.72
CA HIS A 131 8.23 12.10 -4.92
C HIS A 131 7.30 12.36 -3.72
N LYS A 132 6.62 11.32 -3.21
CA LYS A 132 5.75 11.47 -2.02
C LYS A 132 6.55 11.86 -0.77
N LEU A 133 7.73 11.29 -0.57
CA LEU A 133 8.62 11.69 0.53
C LEU A 133 9.08 13.15 0.41
N PHE A 134 9.38 13.60 -0.81
CA PHE A 134 9.68 15.01 -1.09
C PHE A 134 8.51 15.93 -0.72
N LEU A 135 7.26 15.56 -1.07
CA LEU A 135 6.07 16.33 -0.70
C LEU A 135 5.88 16.41 0.82
N ILE A 136 6.15 15.33 1.56
CA ILE A 136 6.12 15.36 3.03
C ILE A 136 7.19 16.31 3.57
N HIS A 137 8.42 16.23 3.06
CA HIS A 137 9.51 17.10 3.51
C HIS A 137 9.23 18.58 3.24
N LYS A 138 8.57 18.91 2.12
CA LYS A 138 8.13 20.27 1.79
C LYS A 138 6.87 20.71 2.53
N GLY A 139 6.25 19.86 3.34
CA GLY A 139 5.00 20.18 4.05
C GLY A 139 3.77 20.27 3.15
N LEU A 140 3.84 19.75 1.92
CA LEU A 140 2.76 19.77 0.93
C LEU A 140 1.87 18.52 1.00
N ALA A 141 2.28 17.51 1.76
CA ALA A 141 1.46 16.32 1.97
C ALA A 141 0.17 16.62 2.77
N PHE A 142 -0.84 15.78 2.59
CA PHE A 142 -2.16 15.90 3.23
C PHE A 142 -2.82 17.28 3.04
N ASN A 143 -2.59 17.94 1.90
CA ASN A 143 -3.06 19.30 1.62
C ASN A 143 -2.62 20.30 2.71
N GLY A 144 -1.38 20.17 3.20
CA GLY A 144 -0.79 21.03 4.23
C GLY A 144 -1.18 20.67 5.67
N ARG A 145 -1.89 19.56 5.90
CA ARG A 145 -2.29 19.13 7.25
C ARG A 145 -1.24 18.22 7.89
N ARG A 146 -1.13 18.26 9.22
CA ARG A 146 -0.24 17.37 9.99
C ARG A 146 -0.75 15.94 10.10
N THR A 147 -2.06 15.75 9.97
CA THR A 147 -2.71 14.44 10.07
C THR A 147 -3.79 14.30 8.99
N LYS A 148 -4.03 13.06 8.57
CA LYS A 148 -5.17 12.68 7.73
C LYS A 148 -6.05 11.65 8.43
N THR A 149 -7.33 11.62 8.10
CA THR A 149 -8.22 10.53 8.56
C THR A 149 -8.18 9.40 7.54
N ALA A 150 -7.70 8.23 7.98
CA ALA A 150 -7.77 7.00 7.22
C ALA A 150 -8.93 6.12 7.74
N ARG A 151 -9.37 5.17 6.91
CA ARG A 151 -10.35 4.15 7.29
C ARG A 151 -9.76 2.77 7.04
N SER A 152 -9.86 1.90 8.04
CA SER A 152 -9.53 0.49 7.91
C SER A 152 -10.55 -0.33 8.69
N GLN A 153 -11.06 -1.41 8.09
CA GLN A 153 -12.05 -2.30 8.71
C GLN A 153 -13.28 -1.56 9.31
N GLY A 154 -13.76 -0.52 8.64
CA GLY A 154 -14.89 0.29 9.10
C GLY A 154 -14.57 1.29 10.21
N LYS A 155 -13.38 1.24 10.81
CA LYS A 155 -12.93 2.20 11.84
C LYS A 155 -12.17 3.36 11.21
N LYS A 156 -12.45 4.57 11.68
CA LYS A 156 -11.70 5.79 11.34
C LYS A 156 -10.54 5.95 12.32
N PHE A 157 -9.36 6.24 11.80
CA PHE A 157 -8.19 6.56 12.62
C PHE A 157 -7.41 7.70 12.00
N GLN A 158 -6.57 8.35 12.80
CA GLN A 158 -5.71 9.44 12.33
C GLN A 158 -4.32 8.92 12.01
N VAL A 159 -3.80 9.34 10.86
CA VAL A 159 -2.44 9.05 10.42
C VAL A 159 -1.66 10.35 10.45
N SER A 160 -0.55 10.37 11.19
CA SER A 160 0.37 11.51 11.23
C SER A 160 1.34 11.50 10.04
N LEU A 161 1.89 12.67 9.70
CA LEU A 161 2.95 12.78 8.68
C LEU A 161 4.16 11.91 9.02
N GLN A 162 4.51 11.80 10.31
CA GLN A 162 5.61 10.93 10.75
C GLN A 162 5.31 9.47 10.46
N HIS A 163 4.11 8.99 10.79
CA HIS A 163 3.71 7.61 10.51
C HIS A 163 3.70 7.32 9.01
N GLU A 164 3.21 8.26 8.21
CA GLU A 164 3.20 8.13 6.75
C GLU A 164 4.61 8.15 6.16
N ALA A 165 5.51 9.01 6.66
CA ALA A 165 6.91 9.05 6.24
C ALA A 165 7.62 7.71 6.52
N THR A 166 7.45 7.16 7.73
CA THR A 166 7.99 5.85 8.10
C THR A 166 7.46 4.72 7.22
N ARG A 167 6.17 4.76 6.87
CA ARG A 167 5.56 3.80 5.94
C ARG A 167 6.15 3.91 4.54
N LEU A 168 6.27 5.13 4.00
CA LEU A 168 6.83 5.36 2.66
C LEU A 168 8.32 5.00 2.58
N LEU A 169 9.11 5.30 3.62
CA LEU A 169 10.52 4.90 3.70
C LEU A 169 10.68 3.38 3.75
N GLY A 170 9.83 2.67 4.50
CA GLY A 170 9.82 1.20 4.51
C GLY A 170 9.49 0.60 3.15
N ASN A 171 8.52 1.16 2.44
CA ASN A 171 8.17 0.75 1.08
C ASN A 171 9.28 1.06 0.07
N LEU A 172 9.96 2.20 0.24
CA LEU A 172 11.10 2.59 -0.60
C LEU A 172 12.27 1.62 -0.40
N GLY A 173 12.60 1.31 0.85
CA GLY A 173 13.61 0.29 1.17
C GLY A 173 13.27 -1.06 0.55
N TRP A 174 12.01 -1.49 0.60
CA TRP A 174 11.59 -2.75 -0.01
C TRP A 174 11.78 -2.74 -1.53
N ALA A 175 11.34 -1.67 -2.21
CA ALA A 175 11.46 -1.56 -3.67
C ALA A 175 12.95 -1.54 -4.10
N LEU A 176 13.80 -0.83 -3.36
CA LEU A 176 15.24 -0.79 -3.60
C LEU A 176 15.92 -2.16 -3.37
N MET A 177 15.49 -2.92 -2.37
CA MET A 177 15.95 -4.31 -2.19
C MET A 177 15.60 -5.18 -3.39
N GLN A 178 14.41 -5.02 -3.98
CA GLN A 178 14.02 -5.77 -5.19
C GLN A 178 14.90 -5.40 -6.40
N GLN A 179 15.42 -4.17 -6.44
CA GLN A 179 16.39 -3.71 -7.43
C GLN A 179 17.84 -4.13 -7.12
N ASN A 180 18.07 -4.91 -6.06
CA ASN A 180 19.41 -5.21 -5.52
C ASN A 180 20.22 -3.97 -5.07
N ASN A 181 19.59 -2.81 -4.91
CA ASN A 181 20.22 -1.60 -4.40
C ASN A 181 20.16 -1.60 -2.86
N TYR A 182 20.96 -2.46 -2.24
CA TYR A 182 20.95 -2.69 -0.79
C TYR A 182 21.47 -1.50 0.01
N THR A 183 22.39 -0.70 -0.56
CA THR A 183 22.97 0.48 0.09
C THR A 183 21.93 1.57 0.32
N GLU A 184 21.15 1.93 -0.71
CA GLU A 184 20.08 2.90 -0.55
C GLU A 184 18.91 2.33 0.28
N ALA A 185 18.63 1.04 0.14
CA ALA A 185 17.60 0.38 0.96
C ALA A 185 17.92 0.48 2.45
N GLU A 186 19.18 0.23 2.82
CA GLU A 186 19.68 0.39 4.19
C GLU A 186 19.45 1.81 4.71
N GLU A 187 19.78 2.85 3.94
CA GLU A 187 19.55 4.23 4.33
C GLU A 187 18.06 4.51 4.59
N ALA A 188 17.19 4.04 3.68
CA ALA A 188 15.75 4.21 3.82
C ALA A 188 15.22 3.52 5.09
N TYR A 189 15.64 2.29 5.38
CA TYR A 189 15.24 1.60 6.61
C TYR A 189 15.78 2.26 7.88
N ARG A 190 17.03 2.70 7.89
CA ARG A 190 17.57 3.43 9.06
C ARG A 190 16.82 4.73 9.32
N ARG A 191 16.51 5.49 8.27
CA ARG A 191 15.69 6.71 8.40
C ARG A 191 14.29 6.41 8.92
N ALA A 192 13.66 5.32 8.47
CA ALA A 192 12.35 4.91 8.96
C ALA A 192 12.40 4.54 10.46
N LEU A 193 13.41 3.76 10.85
CA LEU A 193 13.61 3.28 12.22
C LEU A 193 14.01 4.39 13.20
N ALA A 194 14.66 5.46 12.72
CA ALA A 194 14.96 6.65 13.52
C ALA A 194 13.70 7.43 13.93
N VAL A 195 12.62 7.35 13.13
CA VAL A 195 11.34 7.98 13.44
C VAL A 195 10.49 7.10 14.35
N SER A 196 10.37 5.82 14.01
CA SER A 196 9.61 4.85 14.82
C SER A 196 10.26 3.46 14.73
N PRO A 197 10.57 2.82 15.87
CA PRO A 197 10.96 1.42 15.90
C PRO A 197 9.88 0.53 15.28
N ASP A 198 10.29 -0.46 14.50
CA ASP A 198 9.40 -1.38 13.81
C ASP A 198 10.13 -2.69 13.49
N ASN A 199 9.62 -3.81 14.00
CA ASN A 199 10.28 -5.12 13.88
C ASN A 199 10.44 -5.57 12.42
N ASN A 200 9.43 -5.35 11.57
CA ASN A 200 9.50 -5.71 10.14
C ASN A 200 10.62 -4.95 9.43
N LYS A 201 10.75 -3.65 9.67
CA LYS A 201 11.82 -2.81 9.10
C LYS A 201 13.19 -3.20 9.64
N MET A 202 13.30 -3.61 10.92
CA MET A 202 14.54 -4.15 11.48
C MET A 202 14.96 -5.47 10.80
N CYS A 203 14.02 -6.39 10.57
CA CYS A 203 14.28 -7.64 9.84
C CYS A 203 14.79 -7.36 8.42
N ASN A 204 14.12 -6.45 7.69
CA ASN A 204 14.52 -6.09 6.34
C ASN A 204 15.88 -5.36 6.30
N LEU A 205 16.18 -4.51 7.29
CA LEU A 205 17.52 -3.92 7.45
C LEU A 205 18.58 -5.01 7.68
N GLY A 206 18.30 -6.01 8.52
CA GLY A 206 19.17 -7.16 8.71
C GLY A 206 19.47 -7.89 7.40
N ILE A 207 18.45 -8.09 6.55
CA ILE A 207 18.64 -8.67 5.21
C ILE A 207 19.50 -7.78 4.32
N CYS A 208 19.30 -6.46 4.33
CA CYS A 208 20.13 -5.53 3.56
C CYS A 208 21.61 -5.61 3.97
N LEU A 209 21.87 -5.68 5.29
CA LEU A 209 23.22 -5.80 5.84
C LEU A 209 23.85 -7.15 5.48
N MET A 210 23.08 -8.25 5.58
CA MET A 210 23.53 -9.57 5.15
C MET A 210 23.88 -9.62 3.68
N LYS A 211 23.10 -8.98 2.81
CA LYS A 211 23.37 -8.88 1.35
C LYS A 211 24.57 -8.01 1.00
N GLN A 212 24.98 -7.12 1.90
CA GLN A 212 26.20 -6.31 1.79
C GLN A 212 27.43 -6.94 2.46
N GLY A 213 27.31 -8.15 3.02
CA GLY A 213 28.41 -8.88 3.67
C GLY A 213 28.66 -8.45 5.12
N ARG A 214 27.84 -7.54 5.65
CA ARG A 214 27.97 -6.95 7.00
C ARG A 214 27.25 -7.82 8.04
N LEU A 215 27.67 -9.09 8.13
CA LEU A 215 27.05 -10.13 8.95
C LEU A 215 26.99 -9.76 10.44
N ASN A 216 28.04 -9.16 11.00
CA ASN A 216 28.07 -8.79 12.43
C ASN A 216 27.01 -7.73 12.77
N GLU A 217 26.85 -6.72 11.91
CA GLU A 217 25.83 -5.69 12.10
C GLU A 217 24.41 -6.23 11.87
N ALA A 218 24.25 -7.16 10.92
CA ALA A 218 22.98 -7.83 10.71
C ALA A 218 22.55 -8.61 11.95
N LYS A 219 23.45 -9.38 12.56
CA LYS A 219 23.20 -10.09 13.82
C LYS A 219 22.74 -9.16 14.92
N GLU A 220 23.46 -8.05 15.10
CA GLU A 220 23.12 -7.09 16.14
C GLU A 220 21.76 -6.43 15.89
N THR A 221 21.46 -6.12 14.63
CA THR A 221 20.15 -5.60 14.24
C THR A 221 19.03 -6.60 14.53
N LEU A 222 19.23 -7.88 14.19
CA LEU A 222 18.23 -8.94 14.41
C LEU A 222 18.04 -9.28 15.89
N ARG A 223 19.07 -9.15 16.74
CA ARG A 223 18.95 -9.31 18.20
C ARG A 223 18.04 -8.26 18.85
N ARG A 224 17.95 -7.08 18.24
CA ARG A 224 17.09 -5.99 18.72
C ARG A 224 15.62 -6.17 18.33
N VAL A 225 15.30 -7.14 17.47
CA VAL A 225 13.92 -7.48 17.11
C VAL A 225 13.26 -8.11 18.34
N LYS A 226 12.17 -7.51 18.81
CA LYS A 226 11.46 -8.04 19.98
C LYS A 226 10.75 -9.36 19.63
N PRO A 227 10.72 -10.34 20.55
CA PRO A 227 9.97 -11.58 20.35
C PRO A 227 8.52 -11.29 19.98
N ALA A 228 7.97 -12.10 19.07
CA ALA A 228 6.55 -12.01 18.74
C ALA A 228 5.72 -12.27 20.01
N THR A 229 4.89 -11.31 20.39
CA THR A 229 3.90 -11.51 21.45
C THR A 229 2.71 -12.28 20.87
N ALA A 230 1.94 -12.98 21.71
CA ALA A 230 0.88 -13.92 21.29
C ALA A 230 -0.26 -13.29 20.43
N ASP A 231 -0.22 -11.98 20.19
CA ASP A 231 -1.22 -11.23 19.45
C ASP A 231 -0.76 -10.98 18.00
N GLY A 232 -0.75 -12.05 17.18
CA GLY A 232 -0.78 -11.94 15.71
C GLY A 232 0.31 -11.11 15.05
N ASP A 233 1.57 -11.27 15.45
CA ASP A 233 2.67 -10.42 14.97
C ASP A 233 3.07 -10.69 13.51
N SER A 234 2.81 -9.69 12.65
CA SER A 234 3.11 -9.66 11.20
C SER A 234 4.59 -9.88 10.87
N HIS A 235 5.51 -9.63 11.80
CA HIS A 235 6.95 -9.71 11.55
C HIS A 235 7.56 -11.11 11.68
N LEU A 236 6.82 -12.10 12.17
CA LEU A 236 7.33 -13.46 12.39
C LEU A 236 7.95 -14.05 11.11
N LYS A 237 7.22 -14.01 9.99
CA LYS A 237 7.71 -14.51 8.69
C LYS A 237 8.96 -13.79 8.21
N SER A 238 9.00 -12.46 8.37
CA SER A 238 10.15 -11.64 8.00
C SER A 238 11.37 -11.97 8.86
N TYR A 239 11.16 -12.22 10.15
CA TYR A 239 12.18 -12.58 11.11
C TYR A 239 12.73 -13.99 10.84
N GLU A 240 11.85 -14.98 10.69
CA GLU A 240 12.23 -16.37 10.36
C GLU A 240 13.07 -16.43 9.09
N ARG A 241 12.68 -15.67 8.07
CA ARG A 241 13.46 -15.55 6.84
C ARG A 241 14.85 -14.96 7.09
N ALA A 242 14.93 -13.86 7.82
CA ALA A 242 16.21 -13.23 8.12
C ALA A 242 17.11 -14.18 8.94
N GLN A 243 16.55 -14.92 9.89
CA GLN A 243 17.26 -15.93 10.68
C GLN A 243 17.71 -17.14 9.84
N HIS A 244 16.89 -17.60 8.89
CA HIS A 244 17.30 -18.66 7.97
C HIS A 244 18.47 -18.21 7.10
N MET A 245 18.40 -17.01 6.51
CA MET A 245 19.48 -16.45 5.70
C MET A 245 20.77 -16.34 6.51
N LEU A 246 20.67 -15.87 7.75
CA LEU A 246 21.81 -15.73 8.64
C LEU A 246 22.49 -17.08 8.89
N ARG A 247 21.72 -18.13 9.19
CA ARG A 247 22.24 -19.48 9.42
C ARG A 247 22.91 -20.07 8.19
N ASP A 248 22.36 -19.85 7.01
CA ASP A 248 22.95 -20.35 5.76
C ASP A 248 24.29 -19.66 5.49
N LEU A 249 24.35 -18.33 5.63
CA LEU A 249 25.59 -17.57 5.46
C LEU A 249 26.66 -17.93 6.50
N GLU A 250 26.26 -18.26 7.73
CA GLU A 250 27.18 -18.75 8.76
C GLU A 250 27.73 -20.13 8.42
N SER A 251 26.88 -21.03 7.93
CA SER A 251 27.25 -22.39 7.55
C SER A 251 28.24 -22.38 6.38
N GLU A 252 28.01 -21.53 5.38
CA GLU A 252 28.94 -21.31 4.28
C GLU A 252 30.27 -20.74 4.76
N ARG A 253 30.26 -19.76 5.66
CA ARG A 253 31.49 -19.18 6.20
C ARG A 253 32.32 -20.21 6.98
N ILE A 254 31.67 -21.14 7.67
CA ILE A 254 32.36 -22.25 8.37
C ILE A 254 32.96 -23.22 7.34
N ASN A 255 32.20 -23.58 6.30
CA ASN A 255 32.67 -24.48 5.24
C ASN A 255 33.82 -23.89 4.41
N CYS A 256 33.87 -22.56 4.25
CA CYS A 256 34.89 -21.86 3.46
C CYS A 256 36.05 -21.31 4.30
N GLY A 257 36.20 -21.76 5.56
CA GLY A 257 37.15 -21.24 6.56
C GLY A 257 38.66 -21.28 6.24
N GLY A 258 39.05 -21.51 4.99
CA GLY A 258 40.43 -21.44 4.50
C GLY A 258 40.64 -20.67 3.20
N GLY A 259 39.60 -20.09 2.58
CA GLY A 259 39.68 -19.41 1.27
C GLY A 259 39.93 -17.90 1.38
N ASP A 260 40.61 -17.36 0.36
CA ASP A 260 41.06 -15.97 0.29
C ASP A 260 39.89 -14.96 0.27
N ARG A 261 40.10 -13.70 0.67
CA ARG A 261 39.01 -12.69 0.83
C ARG A 261 38.18 -12.49 -0.46
N VAL A 262 38.82 -12.70 -1.61
CA VAL A 262 38.22 -12.58 -2.95
C VAL A 262 37.35 -13.80 -3.30
N GLU A 263 37.76 -15.01 -2.89
CA GLU A 263 36.95 -16.22 -3.06
C GLU A 263 35.69 -16.17 -2.20
N GLN A 264 35.81 -15.67 -0.97
CA GLN A 264 34.67 -15.45 -0.09
C GLN A 264 33.67 -14.47 -0.71
N SER A 265 34.13 -13.40 -1.37
CA SER A 265 33.27 -12.45 -2.09
C SER A 265 32.59 -13.07 -3.30
N ARG A 266 33.28 -13.92 -4.08
CA ARG A 266 32.70 -14.62 -5.24
C ARG A 266 31.67 -15.67 -4.85
N LEU A 267 31.93 -16.44 -3.79
CA LEU A 267 31.00 -17.43 -3.24
C LEU A 267 29.74 -16.77 -2.70
N PHE A 268 29.92 -15.64 -2.03
CA PHE A 268 28.83 -14.82 -1.54
C PHE A 268 27.95 -14.23 -2.67
N GLU A 269 28.55 -13.78 -3.77
CA GLU A 269 27.79 -13.36 -4.96
C GLU A 269 27.07 -14.52 -5.66
N THR A 270 27.67 -15.71 -5.71
CA THR A 270 27.04 -16.90 -6.31
C THR A 270 25.89 -17.44 -5.46
N PHE A 271 26.01 -17.44 -4.12
CA PHE A 271 24.91 -17.78 -3.20
C PHE A 271 23.67 -16.93 -3.45
N PHE A 272 23.87 -15.62 -3.60
CA PHE A 272 22.76 -14.69 -3.83
C PHE A 272 22.27 -14.61 -5.26
N SER A 273 23.09 -14.98 -6.25
CA SER A 273 22.66 -15.10 -7.65
C SER A 273 21.81 -16.36 -7.88
N SER A 274 22.03 -17.42 -7.10
CA SER A 274 21.31 -18.69 -7.22
C SER A 274 19.97 -18.71 -6.45
N SER A 275 19.87 -17.98 -5.33
CA SER A 275 18.68 -18.04 -4.47
C SER A 275 17.68 -16.90 -4.68
N ALA A 276 16.70 -17.12 -5.55
CA ALA A 276 15.44 -16.36 -5.60
C ALA A 276 14.63 -16.44 -4.27
N VAL A 277 15.02 -17.35 -3.38
CA VAL A 277 14.44 -17.65 -2.05
C VAL A 277 14.44 -16.45 -1.10
N TRP A 278 15.19 -15.38 -1.40
CA TRP A 278 15.49 -14.30 -0.45
C TRP A 278 14.81 -12.94 -0.70
N GLN A 279 13.99 -12.79 -1.75
CA GLN A 279 13.28 -11.53 -2.01
C GLN A 279 12.18 -11.19 -0.97
N PRO A 280 12.32 -10.14 -0.13
CA PRO A 280 11.38 -9.82 0.95
C PRO A 280 9.91 -9.79 0.52
N HIS A 281 9.02 -10.31 1.37
CA HIS A 281 7.59 -10.21 1.17
C HIS A 281 7.07 -8.83 1.61
N PRO A 282 5.94 -8.35 1.07
CA PRO A 282 5.28 -7.14 1.56
C PRO A 282 5.16 -7.10 3.09
N CYS A 283 5.42 -5.94 3.70
CA CYS A 283 4.80 -5.58 4.97
C CYS A 283 3.30 -5.32 4.78
#